data_AF-W1PMQ1-F1
#
_entry.id   AF-W1PMQ1-F1
#
_cell.length_a   1.000
_cell.length_b   1.000
_cell.length_c   1.000
_cell.angle_alpha   90.00
_cell.angle_beta   90.00
_cell.angle_gamma   90.00
#
_symmetry.space_group_name_H-M   'P 1'
#
loop_
_entity.id
_entity.type
_entity.pdbx_description
1 polymer ?
#
loop_
_entity_poly.entity_id
_entity_poly.type
_entity_poly.pdbx_seq_one_letter_code
_entity_poly.pdbx_strand_id
1 'polypeptide(L)'
;MAQAIAKQGSKKKGARKNMVVEVFEPVVTVAPEAEHQTFASSDVALDLVTVPSSDEPISTISHVKAGPLGRASQEPTVLAEPSSLVATSPLPLPTSIIASDVKTLIVASLLSPSFQIIKECSLIDLVVRVVAVRDCATTLRAISYDKELFYQFERLLSKLKRWGIEASQRELEVQRLCGPRLTALEEALAQHQGLIRDYEEKKTIYLSNQPHLKKEDVMYSIEIIALDEERDRLDTNIHKMKTQQE
;
A
#
# COMPACT_ATOMS: atom_id res chain seq x y z
N MET A 1 36.50 -39.40 -21.54
CA MET A 1 35.89 -39.72 -22.86
C MET A 1 35.40 -38.43 -23.48
N ALA A 2 36.07 -37.98 -24.53
CA ALA A 2 35.79 -36.74 -25.24
C ALA A 2 34.97 -37.05 -26.50
N GLN A 3 33.87 -36.34 -26.71
CA GLN A 3 33.17 -36.33 -28.00
C GLN A 3 33.17 -34.92 -28.57
N ALA A 4 33.94 -34.78 -29.65
CA ALA A 4 33.93 -33.67 -30.56
C ALA A 4 32.75 -33.84 -31.54
N ILE A 5 31.96 -32.78 -31.76
CA ILE A 5 31.00 -32.73 -32.85
C ILE A 5 31.26 -31.46 -33.67
N ALA A 6 31.24 -31.68 -34.98
CA ALA A 6 31.81 -30.88 -36.03
C ALA A 6 31.05 -29.58 -36.30
N LYS A 7 31.82 -28.56 -36.69
CA LYS A 7 31.35 -27.36 -37.38
C LYS A 7 30.91 -27.73 -38.79
N GLN A 8 29.66 -27.43 -39.14
CA GLN A 8 29.24 -27.37 -40.55
C GLN A 8 28.65 -26.00 -40.82
N GLY A 9 29.39 -25.20 -41.59
CA GLY A 9 28.89 -23.96 -42.17
C GLY A 9 27.99 -24.23 -43.36
N SER A 10 26.96 -23.41 -43.53
CA SER A 10 26.28 -23.26 -44.81
C SER A 10 25.84 -21.83 -45.04
N LYS A 11 26.12 -21.41 -46.27
CA LYS A 11 25.99 -20.06 -46.83
C LYS A 11 24.53 -19.78 -47.23
N LYS A 12 24.07 -18.58 -46.88
CA LYS A 12 23.55 -17.52 -47.78
C LYS A 12 22.33 -17.86 -48.66
N LYS A 13 21.19 -17.20 -48.39
CA LYS A 13 20.43 -16.29 -49.29
C LYS A 13 18.97 -16.19 -48.85
N GLY A 14 18.37 -15.01 -49.02
CA GLY A 14 16.92 -14.89 -49.19
C GLY A 14 16.28 -13.80 -48.36
N ALA A 15 16.20 -12.60 -48.92
CA ALA A 15 15.36 -11.52 -48.43
C ALA A 15 13.87 -11.89 -48.60
N ARG A 16 13.08 -11.71 -47.54
CA ARG A 16 11.68 -11.28 -47.54
C ARG A 16 11.37 -10.81 -46.13
N LYS A 17 11.29 -9.48 -45.95
CA LYS A 17 10.79 -8.88 -44.71
C LYS A 17 9.27 -9.09 -44.72
N ASN A 18 8.82 -10.19 -44.13
CA ASN A 18 7.43 -10.31 -43.75
C ASN A 18 7.21 -9.35 -42.58
N MET A 19 6.33 -8.38 -42.78
CA MET A 19 5.82 -7.53 -41.71
C MET A 19 4.95 -8.44 -40.84
N VAL A 20 5.56 -9.02 -39.80
CA VAL A 20 4.83 -9.69 -38.74
C VAL A 20 4.08 -8.58 -38.00
N VAL A 21 2.78 -8.49 -38.29
CA VAL A 21 1.84 -7.80 -37.41
C VAL A 21 1.79 -8.67 -36.16
N GLU A 22 2.52 -8.25 -35.12
CA GLU A 22 2.26 -8.74 -33.76
C GLU A 22 0.87 -8.26 -33.36
N VAL A 23 -0.12 -9.10 -33.65
CA VAL A 23 -1.39 -9.07 -32.94
C VAL A 23 -1.05 -9.46 -31.51
N PHE A 24 -1.06 -8.49 -30.61
CA PHE A 24 -1.09 -8.78 -29.18
C PHE A 24 -2.42 -9.48 -28.91
N GLU A 25 -2.41 -10.81 -28.86
CA GLU A 25 -3.49 -11.55 -28.24
C GLU A 25 -3.57 -11.13 -26.76
N PRO A 26 -4.78 -10.87 -26.24
CA PRO A 26 -4.94 -10.64 -24.81
C PRO A 26 -4.47 -11.88 -24.08
N VAL A 27 -3.49 -11.71 -23.19
CA VAL A 27 -3.09 -12.75 -22.24
C VAL A 27 -4.33 -13.09 -21.43
N VAL A 28 -4.98 -14.20 -21.78
CA VAL A 28 -5.99 -14.83 -20.94
C VAL A 28 -5.26 -15.26 -19.69
N THR A 29 -5.48 -14.53 -18.60
CA THR A 29 -5.06 -14.93 -17.26
C THR A 29 -5.82 -16.21 -16.91
N VAL A 30 -5.22 -17.35 -17.23
CA VAL A 30 -5.64 -18.64 -16.69
C VAL A 30 -5.31 -18.60 -15.21
N ALA A 31 -6.36 -18.56 -14.38
CA ALA A 31 -6.22 -18.70 -12.94
C ALA A 31 -5.48 -20.01 -12.63
N PRO A 32 -4.43 -20.00 -11.80
CA PRO A 32 -3.74 -21.22 -11.43
C PRO A 32 -4.69 -22.08 -10.61
N GLU A 33 -4.96 -23.27 -11.15
CA GLU A 33 -5.60 -24.37 -10.46
C GLU A 33 -4.77 -24.71 -9.22
N ALA A 34 -5.41 -24.64 -8.05
CA ALA A 34 -4.76 -24.84 -6.76
C ALA A 34 -4.37 -26.31 -6.60
N GLU A 35 -3.18 -26.68 -7.06
CA GLU A 35 -2.54 -27.93 -6.65
C GLU A 35 -2.12 -27.80 -5.17
N HIS A 36 -2.74 -28.64 -4.34
CA HIS A 36 -2.43 -28.79 -2.93
C HIS A 36 -0.98 -29.24 -2.76
N GLN A 37 -0.07 -28.28 -2.49
CA GLN A 37 1.26 -28.57 -1.98
C GLN A 37 1.16 -29.09 -0.55
N THR A 38 1.39 -30.40 -0.40
CA THR A 38 1.72 -31.03 0.86
C THR A 38 3.06 -30.48 1.34
N PHE A 39 3.04 -29.58 2.32
CA PHE A 39 4.24 -29.07 2.96
C PHE A 39 4.92 -30.20 3.75
N ALA A 40 6.07 -30.66 3.25
CA ALA A 40 7.03 -31.40 4.06
C ALA A 40 7.59 -30.44 5.11
N SER A 41 7.35 -30.79 6.38
CA SER A 41 7.86 -30.10 7.56
C SER A 41 9.38 -30.00 7.49
N SER A 42 9.87 -28.79 7.23
CA SER A 42 11.29 -28.45 7.34
C SER A 42 11.58 -28.11 8.79
N ASP A 43 12.32 -28.98 9.48
CA ASP A 43 13.00 -28.70 10.75
C ASP A 43 13.97 -27.53 10.56
N VAL A 44 13.43 -26.30 10.67
CA VAL A 44 14.23 -25.11 10.87
C VAL A 44 14.36 -24.95 12.37
N ALA A 45 15.56 -25.24 12.87
CA ALA A 45 15.98 -24.88 14.22
C ALA A 45 15.78 -23.37 14.40
N LEU A 46 14.68 -23.00 15.07
CA LEU A 46 14.45 -21.65 15.56
C LEU A 46 15.47 -21.40 16.66
N ASP A 47 16.50 -20.66 16.30
CA ASP A 47 17.42 -20.04 17.25
C ASP A 47 16.58 -19.15 18.18
N LEU A 48 16.39 -19.62 19.42
CA LEU A 48 15.64 -18.92 20.45
C LEU A 48 16.33 -17.59 20.73
N VAL A 49 15.78 -16.51 20.19
CA VAL A 49 16.08 -15.16 20.67
C VAL A 49 15.49 -15.06 22.07
N THR A 50 16.35 -15.29 23.06
CA THR A 50 16.05 -15.08 24.48
C THR A 50 15.64 -13.64 24.69
N VAL A 51 14.34 -13.40 24.85
CA VAL A 51 13.80 -12.14 25.36
C VAL A 51 14.27 -12.04 26.82
N PRO A 52 15.03 -11.01 27.22
CA PRO A 52 15.37 -10.82 28.62
C PRO A 52 14.09 -10.55 29.42
N SER A 53 13.70 -11.54 30.23
CA SER A 53 12.68 -11.39 31.26
C SER A 53 13.20 -10.39 32.28
N SER A 54 12.60 -9.20 32.31
CA SER A 54 12.85 -8.20 33.35
C SER A 54 12.05 -8.60 34.59
N ASP A 55 12.66 -9.44 35.42
CA ASP A 55 12.29 -9.59 36.83
C ASP A 55 12.89 -8.41 37.61
N GLU A 56 12.41 -7.19 37.34
CA GLU A 56 12.68 -6.05 38.20
C GLU A 56 11.51 -5.84 39.18
N PRO A 57 11.80 -5.70 40.49
CA PRO A 57 10.77 -5.45 41.49
C PRO A 57 10.12 -4.09 41.23
N ILE A 58 8.79 -4.06 41.29
CA ILE A 58 7.93 -2.88 41.18
C ILE A 58 8.46 -1.82 42.15
N SER A 59 9.19 -0.85 41.60
CA SER A 59 9.76 0.24 42.36
C SER A 59 8.64 1.20 42.73
N THR A 60 8.47 1.35 44.04
CA THR A 60 7.71 2.36 44.76
C THR A 60 7.47 3.65 43.97
N ILE A 61 6.20 3.93 43.70
CA ILE A 61 5.71 5.21 43.17
C ILE A 61 6.06 6.30 44.19
N SER A 62 7.19 6.99 43.96
CA SER A 62 7.48 8.23 44.66
C SER A 62 6.71 9.37 44.01
N HIS A 63 6.04 10.13 44.88
CA HIS A 63 5.21 11.29 44.57
C HIS A 63 5.96 12.31 43.70
N VAL A 64 5.67 12.35 42.39
CA VAL A 64 6.13 13.43 41.52
C VAL A 64 5.24 14.65 41.75
N LYS A 65 5.82 15.64 42.43
CA LYS A 65 5.28 16.98 42.63
C LYS A 65 5.01 17.63 41.26
N ALA A 66 3.75 17.93 40.97
CA ALA A 66 3.33 18.60 39.76
C ALA A 66 3.97 20.00 39.65
N GLY A 67 4.94 20.14 38.73
CA GLY A 67 5.42 21.42 38.24
C GLY A 67 4.61 21.80 36.98
N PRO A 68 4.21 23.08 36.83
CA PRO A 68 3.41 23.51 35.69
C PRO A 68 4.28 23.62 34.44
N LEU A 69 4.26 22.58 33.61
CA LEU A 69 4.82 22.64 32.25
C LEU A 69 3.78 23.26 31.33
N GLY A 70 3.89 24.57 31.15
CA GLY A 70 3.27 25.29 30.05
C GLY A 70 3.78 24.74 28.72
N ARG A 71 3.00 23.87 28.09
CA ARG A 71 3.15 23.55 26.67
C ARG A 71 2.43 24.63 25.88
N ALA A 72 3.21 25.59 25.38
CA ALA A 72 2.76 26.45 24.30
C ALA A 72 2.50 25.57 23.07
N SER A 73 1.22 25.43 22.71
CA SER A 73 0.79 24.93 21.41
C SER A 73 1.23 25.96 20.37
N GLN A 74 2.34 25.71 19.69
CA GLN A 74 2.67 26.44 18.46
C GLN A 74 1.80 25.85 17.35
N GLU A 75 0.66 26.51 17.17
CA GLU A 75 -0.15 26.44 15.96
C GLU A 75 0.70 26.98 14.79
N PRO A 76 0.93 26.21 13.70
CA PRO A 76 1.61 26.72 12.53
C PRO A 76 0.66 27.69 11.83
N THR A 77 0.82 28.99 12.12
CA THR A 77 0.21 30.06 11.34
C THR A 77 0.85 30.04 9.95
N VAL A 78 0.23 29.31 9.02
CA VAL A 78 0.53 29.40 7.59
C VAL A 78 0.00 30.74 7.11
N LEU A 79 0.87 31.74 7.17
CA LEU A 79 0.67 33.04 6.57
C LEU A 79 0.75 32.83 5.05
N ALA A 80 -0.41 32.55 4.44
CA ALA A 80 -0.60 32.56 3.01
C ALA A 80 -0.49 34.02 2.54
N GLU A 81 0.73 34.42 2.16
CA GLU A 81 0.97 35.67 1.45
C GLU A 81 0.30 35.54 0.06
N PRO A 82 -0.70 36.37 -0.27
CA PRO A 82 -1.29 36.36 -1.61
C PRO A 82 -0.21 36.80 -2.59
N SER A 83 0.18 35.89 -3.49
CA SER A 83 1.06 36.20 -4.62
C SER A 83 0.46 37.38 -5.38
N SER A 84 1.10 38.54 -5.22
CA SER A 84 0.80 39.76 -5.95
C SER A 84 0.81 39.44 -7.44
N LEU A 85 -0.36 39.57 -8.07
CA LEU A 85 -0.54 39.65 -9.50
C LEU A 85 0.23 40.87 -10.01
N VAL A 86 1.54 40.70 -10.22
CA VAL A 86 2.33 41.61 -11.02
C VAL A 86 1.73 41.54 -12.42
N ALA A 87 0.99 42.60 -12.76
CA ALA A 87 0.52 42.87 -14.10
C ALA A 87 1.74 42.87 -15.04
N THR A 88 1.97 41.75 -15.70
CA THR A 88 2.94 41.63 -16.78
C THR A 88 2.43 42.47 -17.92
N SER A 89 3.03 43.66 -18.05
CA SER A 89 2.89 44.52 -19.21
C SER A 89 3.12 43.69 -20.48
N PRO A 90 2.23 43.78 -21.49
CA PRO A 90 2.38 43.03 -22.73
C PRO A 90 3.71 43.41 -23.38
N LEU A 91 4.63 42.44 -23.43
CA LEU A 91 5.92 42.61 -24.09
C LEU A 91 5.65 43.01 -25.55
N PRO A 92 6.30 44.07 -26.07
CA PRO A 92 6.14 44.48 -27.45
C PRO A 92 6.56 43.33 -28.37
N LEU A 93 5.61 42.88 -29.18
CA LEU A 93 5.79 41.87 -30.21
C LEU A 93 6.89 42.35 -31.17
N PRO A 94 8.01 41.61 -31.36
CA PRO A 94 9.05 42.03 -32.29
C PRO A 94 8.49 42.04 -33.71
N THR A 95 8.36 43.23 -34.30
CA THR A 95 7.71 43.46 -35.61
C THR A 95 8.54 43.02 -36.82
N SER A 96 9.55 42.16 -36.63
CA SER A 96 10.38 41.63 -37.72
C SER A 96 10.24 40.11 -37.79
N ILE A 97 9.02 39.64 -38.01
CA ILE A 97 8.75 38.23 -38.32
C ILE A 97 8.96 38.05 -39.82
N ILE A 98 10.14 37.58 -40.20
CA ILE A 98 10.40 37.01 -41.52
C ILE A 98 9.36 35.90 -41.74
N ALA A 99 8.70 35.82 -42.90
CA ALA A 99 7.56 34.92 -43.15
C ALA A 99 7.79 33.42 -42.84
N SER A 100 9.05 33.00 -42.65
CA SER A 100 9.45 31.67 -42.15
C SER A 100 9.10 31.44 -40.67
N ASP A 101 9.13 32.47 -39.82
CA ASP A 101 8.94 32.34 -38.37
C ASP A 101 7.48 32.08 -37.99
N VAL A 102 6.50 32.57 -38.76
CA VAL A 102 5.07 32.37 -38.45
C VAL A 102 4.71 30.88 -38.45
N LYS A 103 5.24 30.11 -39.40
CA LYS A 103 4.98 28.65 -39.48
C LYS A 103 5.57 27.92 -38.28
N THR A 104 6.80 28.28 -37.89
CA THR A 104 7.47 27.72 -36.71
C THR A 104 6.70 28.05 -35.43
N LEU A 105 6.18 29.27 -35.30
CA LEU A 105 5.42 29.73 -34.14
C LEU A 105 4.05 29.05 -34.02
N ILE A 106 3.38 28.79 -35.15
CA ILE A 106 2.12 28.02 -35.21
C ILE A 106 2.37 26.57 -34.78
N VAL A 107 3.44 25.95 -35.28
CA VAL A 107 3.78 24.57 -34.90
C VAL A 107 4.16 24.49 -33.42
N ALA A 108 4.98 25.42 -32.91
CA ALA A 108 5.35 25.46 -31.50
C ALA A 108 4.14 25.68 -30.57
N SER A 109 3.22 26.58 -30.93
CA SER A 109 2.01 26.86 -30.15
C SER A 109 0.99 25.72 -30.16
N LEU A 110 0.93 24.91 -31.22
CA LEU A 110 0.12 23.68 -31.26
C LEU A 110 0.71 22.55 -30.41
N LEU A 111 2.04 22.44 -30.37
CA LEU A 111 2.73 21.36 -29.66
C LEU A 111 2.86 21.63 -28.16
N SER A 112 3.06 22.89 -27.76
CA SER A 112 3.32 23.25 -26.36
C SER A 112 2.21 22.78 -25.41
N PRO A 113 0.90 22.97 -25.70
CA PRO A 113 -0.18 22.41 -24.90
C PRO A 113 -0.17 20.88 -24.87
N SER A 114 0.16 20.26 -25.99
CA SER A 114 0.23 18.80 -26.12
C SER A 114 1.30 18.20 -25.19
N PHE A 115 2.46 18.87 -25.06
CA PHE A 115 3.52 18.48 -24.13
C PHE A 115 3.18 18.75 -22.66
N GLN A 116 2.37 19.78 -22.39
CA GLN A 116 1.86 20.04 -21.05
C GLN A 116 0.94 18.90 -20.58
N ILE A 117 0.01 18.49 -21.45
CA ILE A 117 -0.95 17.41 -21.16
C ILE A 117 -0.22 16.07 -20.96
N ILE A 118 0.87 15.85 -21.69
CA ILE A 118 1.70 14.64 -21.56
C ILE A 118 2.28 14.45 -20.14
N LYS A 119 2.51 15.53 -19.38
CA LYS A 119 3.01 15.44 -17.99
C LYS A 119 1.99 14.88 -17.00
N GLU A 120 0.71 15.01 -17.30
CA GLU A 120 -0.39 14.60 -16.42
C GLU A 120 -1.00 13.25 -16.84
N CYS A 121 -0.48 12.64 -17.91
CA CYS A 121 -0.98 11.38 -18.42
C CYS A 121 -0.46 10.19 -17.60
N SER A 122 -1.30 9.17 -17.46
CA SER A 122 -0.84 7.87 -16.96
C SER A 122 0.26 7.30 -17.87
N LEU A 123 1.11 6.42 -17.34
CA LEU A 123 2.19 5.82 -18.11
C LEU A 123 1.67 5.02 -19.33
N ILE A 124 0.47 4.43 -19.20
CA ILE A 124 -0.23 3.71 -20.26
C ILE A 124 -0.68 4.68 -21.36
N ASP A 125 -1.30 5.81 -20.98
CA ASP A 125 -1.73 6.84 -21.93
C ASP A 125 -0.56 7.53 -22.63
N LEU A 126 0.60 7.60 -21.95
CA LEU A 126 1.83 8.17 -22.52
C LEU A 126 2.29 7.39 -23.76
N VAL A 127 2.21 6.05 -23.74
CA VAL A 127 2.60 5.23 -24.90
C VAL A 127 1.73 5.53 -26.12
N VAL A 128 0.40 5.57 -25.91
CA VAL A 128 -0.56 5.88 -26.98
C VAL A 128 -0.31 7.28 -27.56
N ARG A 129 -0.05 8.26 -26.70
CA ARG A 129 0.24 9.64 -27.12
C ARG A 129 1.56 9.76 -27.86
N VAL A 130 2.61 9.03 -27.45
CA VAL A 130 3.89 9.01 -28.18
C VAL A 130 3.71 8.46 -29.60
N VAL A 131 2.88 7.43 -29.77
CA VAL A 131 2.53 6.88 -31.11
C VAL A 131 1.81 7.94 -31.93
N ALA A 132 0.78 8.59 -31.39
CA ALA A 132 0.05 9.65 -32.08
C ALA A 132 0.96 10.84 -32.49
N VAL A 133 1.87 11.27 -31.61
CA VAL A 133 2.84 12.34 -31.92
C VAL A 133 3.79 11.90 -33.05
N ARG A 134 4.20 10.63 -33.08
CA ARG A 134 5.02 10.08 -34.17
C ARG A 134 4.26 10.06 -35.49
N ASP A 135 3.00 9.67 -35.49
CA ASP A 135 2.17 9.64 -36.69
C ASP A 135 1.92 11.06 -37.24
N CYS A 136 1.66 12.02 -36.35
CA CYS A 136 1.60 13.45 -36.69
C CYS A 136 2.91 13.96 -37.29
N ALA A 137 4.06 13.63 -36.69
CA ALA A 137 5.38 14.01 -37.22
C ALA A 137 5.62 13.41 -38.62
N THR A 138 5.21 12.16 -38.84
CA THR A 138 5.34 11.48 -40.13
C THR A 138 4.47 12.14 -41.21
N THR A 139 3.25 12.55 -40.83
CA THR A 139 2.34 13.29 -41.71
C THR A 139 2.87 14.68 -42.05
N LEU A 140 3.37 15.42 -41.04
CA LEU A 140 4.02 16.71 -41.25
C LEU A 140 5.22 16.59 -42.20
N ARG A 141 5.96 15.48 -42.14
CA ARG A 141 7.13 15.23 -43.00
C ARG A 141 6.74 15.11 -44.47
N ALA A 142 5.57 14.55 -44.74
CA ALA A 142 5.03 14.44 -46.09
C ALA A 142 4.53 15.78 -46.65
N ILE A 143 4.07 16.69 -45.77
CA ILE A 143 3.45 17.96 -46.18
C ILE A 143 4.48 19.09 -46.35
N SER A 144 5.46 19.21 -45.45
CA SER A 144 6.52 20.23 -45.57
C SER A 144 7.82 19.77 -44.95
N TYR A 145 8.90 19.75 -45.75
CA TYR A 145 10.21 19.28 -45.31
C TYR A 145 11.12 20.43 -44.89
N ASP A 146 10.96 20.91 -43.66
CA ASP A 146 11.96 21.74 -43.00
C ASP A 146 12.92 20.84 -42.19
N LYS A 147 14.17 20.69 -42.67
CA LYS A 147 15.16 19.83 -42.03
C LYS A 147 15.39 20.19 -40.56
N GLU A 148 15.48 21.48 -40.25
CA GLU A 148 15.84 21.95 -38.90
C GLU A 148 14.72 21.64 -37.91
N LEU A 149 13.47 21.92 -38.31
CA LEU A 149 12.30 21.57 -37.51
C LEU A 149 12.26 20.06 -37.22
N PHE A 150 12.52 19.23 -38.22
CA PHE A 150 12.54 17.78 -38.05
C PHE A 150 13.63 17.28 -37.09
N TYR A 151 14.84 17.86 -37.16
CA TYR A 151 15.91 17.53 -36.20
C TYR A 151 15.52 17.87 -34.77
N GLN A 152 14.86 19.02 -34.55
CA GLN A 152 14.38 19.41 -33.22
C GLN A 152 13.30 18.47 -32.70
N PHE A 153 12.34 18.07 -33.55
CA PHE A 153 11.32 17.08 -33.22
C PHE A 153 11.90 15.72 -32.85
N GLU A 154 12.82 15.18 -33.66
CA GLU A 154 13.48 13.89 -33.38
C GLU A 154 14.27 13.93 -32.06
N ARG A 155 14.92 15.06 -31.77
CA ARG A 155 15.60 15.29 -30.48
C ARG A 155 14.62 15.27 -29.31
N LEU A 156 13.44 15.86 -29.47
CA LEU A 156 12.37 15.87 -28.48
C LEU A 156 11.80 14.46 -28.25
N LEU A 157 11.48 13.73 -29.32
CA LEU A 157 11.01 12.35 -29.26
C LEU A 157 12.03 11.42 -28.58
N SER A 158 13.32 11.61 -28.86
CA SER A 158 14.39 10.84 -28.22
C SER A 158 14.50 11.11 -26.72
N LYS A 159 14.33 12.37 -26.29
CA LYS A 159 14.27 12.73 -24.86
C LYS A 159 13.05 12.11 -24.19
N LEU A 160 11.88 12.22 -24.82
CA LEU A 160 10.63 11.68 -24.30
C LEU A 160 10.70 10.15 -24.15
N LYS A 161 11.27 9.45 -25.13
CA LYS A 161 11.51 8.01 -25.05
C LYS A 161 12.41 7.63 -23.88
N ARG A 162 13.50 8.39 -23.65
CA ARG A 162 14.41 8.16 -22.52
C ARG A 162 13.69 8.34 -21.19
N TRP A 163 12.94 9.43 -21.03
CA TRP A 163 12.15 9.70 -19.83
C TRP A 163 11.11 8.62 -19.57
N GLY A 164 10.45 8.10 -20.61
CA GLY A 164 9.53 6.98 -20.48
C GLY A 164 10.21 5.75 -19.87
N ILE A 165 11.40 5.38 -20.36
CA ILE A 165 12.17 4.23 -19.82
C ILE A 165 12.56 4.46 -18.35
N GLU A 166 13.06 5.66 -18.03
CA GLU A 166 13.46 6.01 -16.67
C GLU A 166 12.26 6.01 -15.71
N ALA A 167 11.12 6.56 -16.12
CA ALA A 167 9.88 6.54 -15.34
C ALA A 167 9.40 5.10 -15.09
N SER A 168 9.38 4.23 -16.12
CA SER A 168 9.03 2.82 -15.97
C SER A 168 9.97 2.09 -15.00
N GLN A 169 11.27 2.37 -15.08
CA GLN A 169 12.23 1.76 -14.17
C GLN A 169 11.98 2.21 -12.72
N ARG A 170 11.74 3.51 -12.50
CA ARG A 170 11.42 4.05 -11.17
C ARG A 170 10.12 3.46 -10.62
N GLU A 171 9.09 3.31 -11.45
CA GLU A 171 7.84 2.65 -11.06
C GLU A 171 8.09 1.21 -10.61
N LEU A 172 8.89 0.46 -11.36
CA LEU A 172 9.25 -0.91 -11.02
C LEU A 172 10.12 -1.01 -9.75
N GLU A 173 11.01 -0.05 -9.52
CA GLU A 173 11.76 0.08 -8.26
C GLU A 173 10.83 0.33 -7.07
N VAL A 174 9.89 1.27 -7.22
CA VAL A 174 8.88 1.58 -6.18
C VAL A 174 8.01 0.35 -5.92
N GLN A 175 7.53 -0.33 -6.96
CA GLN A 175 6.73 -1.54 -6.82
C GLN A 175 7.51 -2.65 -6.11
N ARG A 176 8.79 -2.83 -6.45
CA ARG A 176 9.66 -3.83 -5.79
C ARG A 176 9.89 -3.49 -4.31
N LEU A 177 10.07 -2.21 -3.98
CA LEU A 177 10.35 -1.77 -2.62
C LEU A 177 9.09 -1.77 -1.72
N CYS A 178 7.96 -1.33 -2.28
CA CYS A 178 6.72 -1.11 -1.55
C CYS A 178 5.75 -2.29 -1.63
N GLY A 179 5.79 -3.09 -2.70
CA GLY A 179 4.87 -4.21 -2.91
C GLY A 179 4.84 -5.20 -1.74
N PRO A 180 5.99 -5.80 -1.37
CA PRO A 180 6.04 -6.73 -0.23
C PRO A 180 5.59 -6.09 1.09
N ARG A 181 5.88 -4.80 1.29
CA ARG A 181 5.46 -4.07 2.50
C ARG A 181 3.94 -3.88 2.55
N LEU A 182 3.32 -3.59 1.40
CA LEU A 182 1.87 -3.45 1.30
C LEU A 182 1.18 -4.79 1.58
N THR A 183 1.68 -5.88 0.98
CA THR A 183 1.17 -7.23 1.24
C THR A 183 1.32 -7.64 2.71
N ALA A 184 2.48 -7.39 3.33
CA ALA A 184 2.68 -7.68 4.75
C ALA A 184 1.73 -6.87 5.65
N LEU A 185 1.44 -5.61 5.28
CA LEU A 185 0.49 -4.78 6.01
C LEU A 185 -0.95 -5.30 5.87
N GLU A 186 -1.33 -5.75 4.68
CA GLU A 186 -2.64 -6.37 4.42
C GLU A 186 -2.82 -7.67 5.23
N GLU A 187 -1.79 -8.52 5.28
CA GLU A 187 -1.78 -9.74 6.10
C GLU A 187 -1.89 -9.43 7.59
N ALA A 188 -1.12 -8.48 8.10
CA ALA A 188 -1.18 -8.05 9.50
C ALA A 188 -2.57 -7.49 9.86
N LEU A 189 -3.19 -6.73 8.96
CA LEU A 189 -4.54 -6.22 9.15
C LEU A 189 -5.56 -7.36 9.23
N ALA A 190 -5.46 -8.35 8.34
CA ALA A 190 -6.32 -9.53 8.36
C ALA A 190 -6.16 -10.34 9.66
N GLN A 191 -4.92 -10.51 10.14
CA GLN A 191 -4.65 -11.16 11.43
C GLN A 191 -5.28 -10.40 12.60
N HIS A 192 -5.11 -9.07 12.65
CA HIS A 192 -5.72 -8.24 13.69
C HIS A 192 -7.25 -8.31 13.69
N GLN A 193 -7.87 -8.32 12.51
CA GLN A 193 -9.32 -8.50 12.38
C GLN A 193 -9.79 -9.87 12.91
N GLY A 194 -9.01 -10.93 12.68
CA GLY A 194 -9.26 -12.25 13.27
C GLY A 194 -9.24 -12.20 14.80
N LEU A 195 -8.19 -11.61 15.39
CA LEU A 195 -8.07 -11.49 16.85
C LEU A 195 -9.21 -10.71 17.50
N ILE A 196 -9.67 -9.64 16.86
CA ILE A 196 -10.82 -8.84 17.34
C ILE A 196 -12.08 -9.72 17.37
N ARG A 197 -12.32 -10.49 16.31
CA ARG A 197 -13.48 -11.38 16.22
C ARG A 197 -13.45 -12.45 17.31
N ASP A 198 -12.30 -13.10 17.51
CA ASP A 198 -12.12 -14.11 18.56
C ASP A 198 -12.36 -13.53 19.96
N TYR A 199 -11.92 -12.29 20.19
CA TYR A 199 -12.15 -11.59 21.45
C TYR A 199 -13.64 -11.31 21.67
N GLU A 200 -14.35 -10.83 20.63
CA GLU A 200 -15.78 -10.56 20.70
C GLU A 200 -16.60 -11.83 20.95
N GLU A 201 -16.23 -12.95 20.36
CA GLU A 201 -16.85 -14.25 20.61
C GLU A 201 -16.66 -14.68 22.07
N LYS A 202 -15.43 -14.65 22.59
CA LYS A 202 -15.14 -14.98 23.99
C LYS A 202 -15.87 -14.06 24.97
N LYS A 203 -15.93 -12.77 24.67
CA LYS A 203 -16.69 -11.78 25.45
C LYS A 203 -18.18 -12.14 25.49
N THR A 204 -18.75 -12.56 24.37
CA THR A 204 -20.16 -12.97 24.27
C THR A 204 -20.43 -14.20 25.13
N ILE A 205 -19.56 -15.21 25.10
CA ILE A 205 -19.65 -16.41 25.95
C ILE A 205 -19.61 -16.02 27.43
N TYR A 206 -18.68 -15.16 27.83
CA TYR A 206 -18.56 -14.71 29.22
C TYR A 206 -19.83 -13.99 29.70
N LEU A 207 -20.36 -13.07 28.89
CA LEU A 207 -21.58 -12.34 29.21
C LEU A 207 -22.80 -13.27 29.29
N SER A 208 -22.88 -14.29 28.43
CA SER A 208 -23.96 -15.28 28.45
C SER A 208 -23.95 -16.15 29.73
N ASN A 209 -22.77 -16.39 30.32
CA ASN A 209 -22.63 -17.22 31.53
C ASN A 209 -22.89 -16.43 32.84
N GLN A 210 -22.82 -15.10 32.80
CA GLN A 210 -23.05 -14.23 33.96
C GLN A 210 -24.38 -14.48 34.72
N PRO A 211 -25.56 -14.61 34.06
CA PRO A 211 -26.81 -14.86 34.77
C PRO A 211 -26.86 -16.24 35.46
N HIS A 212 -26.17 -17.25 34.92
CA HIS A 212 -26.09 -18.56 35.55
C HIS A 212 -25.34 -18.49 36.88
N LEU A 213 -24.17 -17.86 36.88
CA LEU A 213 -23.37 -17.66 38.10
C LEU A 213 -24.13 -16.87 39.17
N LYS A 214 -24.87 -15.82 38.77
CA LYS A 214 -25.73 -15.07 39.69
C LYS A 214 -26.85 -15.92 40.29
N LYS A 215 -27.41 -16.86 39.51
CA LYS A 215 -28.45 -17.77 40.00
C LYS A 215 -27.87 -18.77 41.01
N GLU A 216 -26.70 -19.33 40.74
CA GLU A 216 -26.01 -20.24 41.67
C GLU A 216 -25.65 -19.53 42.98
N ASP A 217 -25.14 -18.30 42.91
CA ASP A 217 -24.81 -17.48 44.09
C ASP A 217 -26.04 -17.24 44.99
N VAL A 218 -27.19 -16.90 44.38
CA VAL A 218 -28.46 -16.76 45.11
C VAL A 218 -28.92 -18.11 45.71
N MET A 219 -28.78 -19.21 44.96
CA MET A 219 -29.15 -20.55 45.43
C MET A 219 -28.34 -20.97 46.66
N TYR A 220 -27.00 -20.82 46.61
CA TYR A 220 -26.14 -21.12 47.76
C TYR A 220 -26.40 -20.19 48.94
N SER A 221 -26.68 -18.91 48.70
CA SER A 221 -27.05 -17.98 49.77
C SER A 221 -28.31 -18.43 50.50
N ILE A 222 -29.33 -18.92 49.78
CA ILE A 222 -30.55 -19.47 50.37
C ILE A 222 -30.25 -20.74 51.16
N GLU A 223 -29.42 -21.65 50.62
CA GLU A 223 -29.04 -22.90 51.29
C GLU A 223 -28.29 -22.64 52.61
N ILE A 224 -27.36 -21.68 52.62
CA ILE A 224 -26.63 -21.27 53.83
C ILE A 224 -27.60 -20.74 54.89
N ILE A 225 -28.54 -19.85 54.52
CA ILE A 225 -29.53 -19.31 55.46
C ILE A 225 -30.37 -20.43 56.08
N ALA A 226 -30.83 -21.39 55.27
CA ALA A 226 -31.61 -22.52 55.77
C ALA A 226 -30.82 -23.42 56.73
N LEU A 227 -29.53 -23.64 56.46
CA LEU A 227 -28.65 -24.41 57.35
C LEU A 227 -28.35 -23.68 58.67
N ASP A 228 -28.20 -22.35 58.64
CA ASP A 228 -28.03 -21.54 59.84
C ASP A 228 -29.29 -21.60 60.74
N GLU A 229 -30.48 -21.49 60.15
CA GLU A 229 -31.75 -21.65 60.88
C GLU A 229 -31.90 -23.04 61.51
N GLU A 230 -31.49 -24.09 60.78
CA GLU A 230 -31.51 -25.46 61.29
C GLU A 230 -30.55 -25.65 62.46
N ARG A 231 -29.34 -25.08 62.38
CA ARG A 231 -28.36 -25.09 63.47
C ARG A 231 -28.94 -24.45 64.72
N ASP A 232 -29.52 -23.26 64.60
CA ASP A 232 -30.07 -22.52 65.74
C ASP A 232 -31.23 -23.28 66.40
N ARG A 233 -32.04 -23.99 65.60
CA ARG A 233 -33.08 -24.91 66.09
C ARG A 233 -32.49 -26.08 66.87
N LEU A 234 -31.44 -26.72 66.35
CA LEU A 234 -30.75 -27.83 67.03
C LEU A 234 -30.11 -27.37 68.34
N ASP A 235 -29.46 -26.20 68.36
CA ASP A 235 -28.84 -25.63 69.56
C ASP A 235 -29.89 -25.37 70.66
N THR A 236 -31.05 -24.84 70.28
CA THR A 236 -32.18 -24.65 71.19
C THR A 236 -32.65 -25.98 71.80
N ASN A 237 -32.77 -27.03 70.97
CA ASN A 237 -33.16 -28.36 71.42
C ASN A 237 -32.13 -28.99 72.37
N ILE A 238 -30.83 -28.86 72.06
CA ILE A 238 -29.74 -29.33 72.92
C ILE A 238 -29.80 -28.64 74.29
N HIS A 239 -30.00 -27.33 74.31
CA HIS A 239 -30.13 -26.57 75.56
C HIS A 239 -31.33 -27.06 76.40
N LYS A 240 -32.48 -27.30 75.75
CA LYS A 240 -33.68 -27.84 76.41
C LYS A 240 -33.44 -29.25 76.98
N MET A 241 -32.74 -30.12 76.26
CA MET A 241 -32.41 -31.45 76.78
C MET A 241 -31.48 -31.39 78.00
N LYS A 242 -30.47 -30.50 77.98
CA LYS A 242 -29.56 -30.32 79.11
C LYS A 242 -30.30 -29.88 80.38
N THR A 243 -31.23 -28.94 80.26
CA THR A 243 -32.02 -28.45 81.41
C THR A 243 -33.02 -29.47 81.96
N GLN A 244 -33.43 -30.47 81.17
CA GLN A 244 -34.31 -31.54 81.65
C GLN A 244 -33.58 -32.66 82.41
N GLN A 245 -32.24 -32.69 82.36
CA GLN A 245 -31.43 -33.72 83.00
C GLN A 245 -30.98 -33.34 84.43
N GLU A 246 -31.17 -32.08 84.82
CA GLU A 246 -30.91 -31.53 86.17
C GLU A 246 -32.12 -31.74 87.10
#